data_AF-A0A7S4IK22-F1
#
_entry.id   AF-A0A7S4IK22-F1
#
_cell.length_a   1.000
_cell.length_b   1.000
_cell.length_c   1.000
_cell.angle_alpha   90.00
_cell.angle_beta   90.00
_cell.angle_gamma   90.00
#
_symmetry.space_group_name_H-M   'P 1'
#
loop_
_entity.id
_entity.type
_entity.pdbx_description
1 polymer ?
#
loop_
_entity_poly.entity_id
_entity_poly.type
_entity_poly.pdbx_seq_one_letter_code
_entity_poly.pdbx_strand_id
1 'polypeptide(L)'
;KKANYARGFISFWDYIQYVSRHASKELKTILKTVDKLPDVHTHDGKGRAWIRAILNQNLVVSAFEMLINEKHKENWYAKFALLASHEQWSMLLSLLSALEFIEFDLKLNEANLDIRIQHDQPGVQGRYPQALLTKSNSGTPNRKKRRRKKPKATNIAVIGEAKTSNVASILNSQEDCDYKAMLAEIVYTEPNPESPEYDRIREQELKEEKQRERALLLQEEQKRKETERQLQLEREEARKREEQRMEEEIKQKEEEERQEQARLKAEREKEAQARDRLEKQREEARQKEQLEAKRKAKLEEARQLEEKTRENERKQHEALLKKAQEDLLKQQQQQEEQEQQQRDTLKQQAKSTASEDSPGL
;
A
#
# COMPACT_ATOMS: atom_id res chain seq x y z
N LYS A 1 0.98 -23.67 -4.73
CA LYS A 1 1.95 -23.05 -5.66
C LYS A 1 2.16 -21.60 -5.21
N LYS A 2 3.26 -21.34 -4.49
CA LYS A 2 3.58 -19.99 -4.00
C LYS A 2 4.02 -19.14 -5.19
N ALA A 3 3.42 -17.97 -5.38
CA ALA A 3 3.80 -17.03 -6.42
C ALA A 3 5.27 -16.60 -6.22
N ASN A 4 6.00 -16.44 -7.32
CA ASN A 4 7.40 -16.01 -7.30
C ASN A 4 7.46 -14.52 -6.88
N TYR A 5 7.65 -14.27 -5.58
CA TYR A 5 7.80 -12.95 -4.96
C TYR A 5 9.22 -12.38 -5.09
N ALA A 6 9.77 -12.37 -6.30
CA ALA A 6 11.09 -11.79 -6.55
C ALA A 6 10.94 -10.53 -7.41
N ARG A 7 10.86 -9.36 -6.75
CA ARG A 7 10.98 -8.00 -7.31
C ARG A 7 9.93 -7.52 -8.35
N GLY A 8 8.70 -8.00 -8.30
CA GLY A 8 7.60 -7.54 -9.19
C GLY A 8 6.60 -6.64 -8.47
N PHE A 9 6.37 -5.42 -8.97
CA PHE A 9 5.23 -4.60 -8.54
C PHE A 9 3.93 -5.36 -8.83
N ILE A 10 3.10 -5.57 -7.81
CA ILE A 10 1.77 -6.15 -7.98
C ILE A 10 0.94 -5.16 -8.81
N SER A 11 0.53 -5.56 -10.02
CA SER A 11 -0.28 -4.72 -10.91
C SER A 11 -1.76 -5.10 -10.82
N PHE A 12 -2.63 -4.18 -11.25
CA PHE A 12 -4.07 -4.43 -11.41
C PHE A 12 -4.36 -5.66 -12.27
N TRP A 13 -3.53 -5.95 -13.27
CA TRP A 13 -3.69 -7.13 -14.11
C TRP A 13 -3.56 -8.45 -13.34
N ASP A 14 -2.65 -8.52 -12.36
CA ASP A 14 -2.46 -9.71 -11.54
C ASP A 14 -3.69 -9.99 -10.67
N TYR A 15 -4.34 -8.91 -10.20
CA TYR A 15 -5.61 -9.00 -9.49
C TYR A 15 -6.73 -9.55 -10.38
N ILE A 16 -6.86 -9.04 -11.62
CA ILE A 16 -7.86 -9.54 -12.56
C ILE A 16 -7.63 -11.04 -12.82
N GLN A 17 -6.39 -11.46 -13.10
CA GLN A 17 -6.07 -12.87 -13.32
C GLN A 17 -6.43 -13.76 -12.11
N TYR A 18 -6.24 -13.24 -10.89
CA TYR A 18 -6.59 -13.93 -9.67
C TYR A 18 -8.11 -14.11 -9.55
N VAL A 19 -8.87 -13.02 -9.63
CA VAL A 19 -10.34 -13.02 -9.46
C VAL A 19 -11.01 -13.86 -10.55
N SER A 20 -10.52 -13.75 -11.78
CA SER A 20 -11.21 -14.36 -12.91
C SER A 20 -11.12 -15.88 -13.00
N ARG A 21 -10.43 -16.54 -12.07
CA ARG A 21 -10.55 -18.00 -11.86
C ARG A 21 -12.01 -18.40 -11.62
N HIS A 22 -12.77 -17.51 -10.97
CA HIS A 22 -14.17 -17.72 -10.62
C HIS A 22 -15.16 -17.01 -11.56
N ALA A 23 -14.67 -16.35 -12.62
CA ALA A 23 -15.51 -15.59 -13.55
C ALA A 23 -16.41 -16.44 -14.46
N SER A 24 -17.34 -15.75 -15.12
CA SER A 24 -18.11 -16.24 -16.26
C SER A 24 -17.21 -16.71 -17.42
N LYS A 25 -17.76 -17.55 -18.30
CA LYS A 25 -17.04 -18.10 -19.46
C LYS A 25 -16.56 -17.01 -20.42
N GLU A 26 -17.33 -15.94 -20.55
CA GLU A 26 -17.05 -14.80 -21.44
C GLU A 26 -15.81 -14.03 -20.97
N LEU A 27 -15.77 -13.64 -19.69
CA LEU A 27 -14.62 -12.94 -19.10
C LEU A 27 -13.33 -13.80 -19.13
N LYS A 28 -13.46 -15.12 -18.93
CA LYS A 28 -12.35 -16.05 -19.09
C LYS A 28 -11.83 -16.11 -20.53
N THR A 29 -12.72 -15.96 -21.50
CA THR A 29 -12.35 -15.93 -22.92
C THR A 29 -11.60 -14.65 -23.25
N ILE A 30 -12.11 -13.50 -22.78
CA ILE A 30 -11.43 -12.20 -22.90
C ILE A 30 -10.01 -12.26 -22.32
N LEU A 31 -9.85 -12.84 -21.13
CA LEU A 31 -8.52 -12.97 -20.51
C LEU A 31 -7.53 -13.78 -21.34
N LYS A 32 -7.97 -14.91 -21.90
CA LYS A 32 -7.13 -15.74 -22.77
C LYS A 32 -6.76 -15.00 -24.04
N THR A 33 -7.67 -14.18 -24.57
CA THR A 33 -7.39 -13.34 -25.75
C THR A 33 -6.35 -12.29 -25.41
N VAL A 34 -6.53 -11.55 -24.32
CA VAL A 34 -5.61 -10.50 -23.87
C VAL A 34 -4.22 -11.05 -23.55
N ASP A 35 -4.14 -12.22 -22.92
CA ASP A 35 -2.85 -12.83 -22.56
C ASP A 35 -2.02 -13.29 -23.78
N LYS A 36 -2.69 -13.50 -24.93
CA LYS A 36 -2.08 -13.93 -26.20
C LYS A 36 -1.83 -12.78 -27.18
N LEU A 37 -2.04 -11.53 -26.78
CA LEU A 37 -1.80 -10.38 -27.65
C LEU A 37 -0.29 -10.27 -27.97
N PRO A 38 0.10 -10.25 -29.25
CA PRO A 38 1.51 -10.27 -29.62
C PRO A 38 2.23 -8.95 -29.34
N ASP A 39 1.54 -7.81 -29.41
CA ASP A 39 2.18 -6.48 -29.27
C ASP A 39 2.04 -5.88 -27.87
N VAL A 40 1.47 -6.62 -26.91
CA VAL A 40 1.24 -6.15 -25.53
C VAL A 40 1.97 -7.05 -24.54
N HIS A 41 3.06 -6.54 -23.97
CA HIS A 41 3.99 -7.31 -23.16
C HIS A 41 3.92 -6.96 -21.67
N THR A 42 3.50 -5.76 -21.30
CA THR A 42 3.48 -5.31 -19.89
C THR A 42 2.20 -5.69 -19.17
N HIS A 43 2.25 -5.89 -17.84
CA HIS A 43 1.06 -6.14 -17.03
C HIS A 43 0.08 -4.96 -17.11
N ASP A 44 0.57 -3.71 -17.11
CA ASP A 44 -0.26 -2.51 -17.23
C ASP A 44 -0.93 -2.44 -18.63
N GLY A 45 -0.19 -2.75 -19.70
CA GLY A 45 -0.73 -2.83 -21.06
C GLY A 45 -1.80 -3.92 -21.20
N LYS A 46 -1.57 -5.10 -20.61
CA LYS A 46 -2.57 -6.18 -20.56
C LYS A 46 -3.82 -5.77 -19.78
N GLY A 47 -3.65 -5.08 -18.65
CA GLY A 47 -4.78 -4.50 -17.91
C GLY A 47 -5.60 -3.52 -18.75
N ARG A 48 -4.95 -2.65 -19.53
CA ARG A 48 -5.63 -1.71 -20.44
C ARG A 48 -6.32 -2.42 -21.60
N ALA A 49 -5.67 -3.40 -22.23
CA ALA A 49 -6.25 -4.22 -23.28
C ALA A 49 -7.50 -4.96 -22.79
N TRP A 50 -7.48 -5.45 -21.55
CA TRP A 50 -8.63 -6.08 -20.92
C TRP A 50 -9.80 -5.14 -20.71
N ILE A 51 -9.55 -3.90 -20.24
CA ILE A 51 -10.59 -2.86 -20.12
C ILE A 51 -11.23 -2.57 -21.50
N ARG A 52 -10.41 -2.45 -22.56
CA ARG A 52 -10.93 -2.26 -23.92
C ARG A 52 -11.80 -3.44 -24.37
N ALA A 53 -11.40 -4.66 -24.03
CA ALA A 53 -12.12 -5.86 -24.44
C ALA A 53 -13.48 -6.01 -23.72
N ILE A 54 -13.57 -5.69 -22.43
CA ILE A 54 -14.86 -5.69 -21.70
C ILE A 54 -15.79 -4.59 -22.20
N LEU A 55 -15.24 -3.44 -22.63
CA LEU A 55 -16.02 -2.35 -23.23
C LEU A 55 -16.60 -2.77 -24.58
N ASN A 56 -15.79 -3.36 -25.46
CA ASN A 56 -16.28 -3.84 -26.77
C ASN A 56 -17.38 -4.91 -26.66
N GLN A 57 -17.43 -5.65 -25.56
CA GLN A 57 -18.42 -6.71 -25.33
C GLN A 57 -19.58 -6.26 -24.43
N ASN A 58 -19.61 -4.99 -24.00
CA ASN A 58 -20.59 -4.46 -23.05
C ASN A 58 -20.64 -5.25 -21.72
N LEU A 59 -19.50 -5.77 -21.27
CA LEU A 59 -19.39 -6.58 -20.05
C LEU A 59 -18.80 -5.80 -18.87
N VAL A 60 -18.79 -4.47 -18.93
CA VAL A 60 -18.11 -3.61 -17.93
C VAL A 60 -18.69 -3.83 -16.53
N VAL A 61 -20.01 -3.74 -16.38
CA VAL A 61 -20.68 -3.89 -15.08
C VAL A 61 -20.39 -5.28 -14.50
N SER A 62 -20.64 -6.34 -15.27
CA SER A 62 -20.40 -7.72 -14.86
C SER A 62 -18.93 -7.98 -14.47
N ALA A 63 -17.99 -7.40 -15.20
CA ALA A 63 -16.57 -7.50 -14.91
C ALA A 63 -16.21 -6.82 -13.59
N PHE A 64 -16.72 -5.61 -13.33
CA PHE A 64 -16.44 -4.87 -12.10
C PHE A 64 -17.15 -5.46 -10.88
N GLU A 65 -18.38 -5.94 -11.00
CA GLU A 65 -19.08 -6.67 -9.93
C GLU A 65 -18.28 -7.90 -9.47
N MET A 66 -17.73 -8.64 -10.42
CA MET A 66 -16.84 -9.77 -10.12
C MET A 66 -15.61 -9.32 -9.32
N LEU A 67 -14.97 -8.21 -9.70
CA LEU A 67 -13.81 -7.67 -8.98
C LEU A 67 -14.14 -7.21 -7.57
N ILE A 68 -15.35 -6.73 -7.33
CA ILE A 68 -15.78 -6.18 -6.04
C ILE A 68 -16.24 -7.28 -5.07
N ASN A 69 -16.87 -8.32 -5.60
CA ASN A 69 -17.41 -9.45 -4.82
C ASN A 69 -16.35 -10.48 -4.41
N GLU A 70 -15.07 -10.27 -4.79
CA GLU A 70 -13.97 -11.14 -4.38
C GLU A 70 -13.73 -11.07 -2.86
N LYS A 71 -13.78 -12.23 -2.20
CA LYS A 71 -13.66 -12.37 -0.73
C LYS A 71 -12.29 -11.94 -0.19
N HIS A 72 -11.25 -11.99 -1.03
CA HIS A 72 -9.87 -11.71 -0.63
C HIS A 72 -9.34 -10.37 -1.15
N LYS A 73 -10.22 -9.43 -1.52
CA LYS A 73 -9.82 -8.10 -2.04
C LYS A 73 -8.96 -7.28 -1.07
N GLU A 74 -9.10 -7.51 0.24
CA GLU A 74 -8.30 -6.84 1.29
C GLU A 74 -6.81 -7.17 1.22
N ASN A 75 -6.43 -8.29 0.57
CA ASN A 75 -5.03 -8.65 0.36
C ASN A 75 -4.38 -7.89 -0.83
N TRP A 76 -5.21 -7.25 -1.66
CA TRP A 76 -4.78 -6.59 -2.89
C TRP A 76 -4.93 -5.06 -2.82
N TYR A 77 -5.86 -4.56 -2.01
CA TYR A 77 -6.14 -3.14 -1.87
C TYR A 77 -6.05 -2.68 -0.43
N ALA A 78 -5.54 -1.47 -0.22
CA ALA A 78 -5.58 -0.81 1.08
C ALA A 78 -7.04 -0.54 1.51
N LYS A 79 -7.28 -0.42 2.83
CA LYS A 79 -8.64 -0.20 3.39
C LYS A 79 -9.33 1.07 2.89
N PHE A 80 -8.56 2.07 2.48
CA PHE A 80 -9.05 3.34 1.93
C PHE A 80 -9.11 3.37 0.40
N ALA A 81 -8.85 2.23 -0.27
CA ALA A 81 -8.98 2.16 -1.72
C ALA A 81 -10.45 2.18 -2.15
N LEU A 82 -10.71 2.70 -3.35
CA LEU A 82 -12.06 2.81 -3.90
C LEU A 82 -12.82 1.47 -3.92
N LEU A 83 -12.14 0.37 -4.25
CA LEU A 83 -12.74 -0.96 -4.29
C LEU A 83 -13.02 -1.57 -2.90
N ALA A 84 -12.47 -1.00 -1.83
CA ALA A 84 -12.74 -1.41 -0.46
C ALA A 84 -13.98 -0.71 0.14
N SER A 85 -14.31 0.50 -0.32
CA SER A 85 -15.46 1.27 0.18
C SER A 85 -16.75 0.94 -0.58
N HIS A 86 -17.78 0.47 0.15
CA HIS A 86 -19.05 0.06 -0.45
C HIS A 86 -19.76 1.18 -1.22
N GLU A 87 -19.78 2.36 -0.63
CA GLU A 87 -20.43 3.53 -1.20
C GLU A 87 -19.75 4.00 -2.49
N GLN A 88 -18.41 4.04 -2.50
CA GLN A 88 -17.64 4.56 -3.62
C GLN A 88 -17.70 3.64 -4.84
N TRP A 89 -17.62 2.32 -4.66
CA TRP A 89 -17.73 1.42 -5.80
C TRP A 89 -19.17 1.34 -6.32
N SER A 90 -20.18 1.44 -5.46
CA SER A 90 -21.59 1.42 -5.89
C SER A 90 -21.89 2.61 -6.79
N MET A 91 -21.41 3.81 -6.42
CA MET A 91 -21.49 5.00 -7.27
C MET A 91 -20.73 4.81 -8.59
N LEU A 92 -19.52 4.26 -8.55
CA LEU A 92 -18.74 3.96 -9.76
C LEU A 92 -19.49 3.00 -10.69
N LEU A 93 -20.10 1.95 -10.15
CA LEU A 93 -20.83 0.96 -10.93
C LEU A 93 -22.08 1.57 -11.60
N SER A 94 -22.79 2.46 -10.91
CA SER A 94 -23.90 3.23 -11.49
C SER A 94 -23.46 4.17 -12.62
N LEU A 95 -22.22 4.68 -12.59
CA LEU A 95 -21.68 5.47 -13.70
C LEU A 95 -21.26 4.56 -14.87
N LEU A 96 -20.66 3.41 -14.57
CA LEU A 96 -20.22 2.46 -15.59
C LEU A 96 -21.38 1.75 -16.29
N SER A 97 -22.55 1.61 -15.65
CA SER A 97 -23.72 1.01 -16.29
C SER A 97 -24.24 1.84 -17.47
N ALA A 98 -24.01 3.15 -17.49
CA ALA A 98 -24.32 3.98 -18.65
C ALA A 98 -23.47 3.61 -19.89
N LEU A 99 -22.29 3.01 -19.70
CA LEU A 99 -21.41 2.59 -20.79
C LEU A 99 -21.84 1.25 -21.42
N GLU A 100 -22.70 0.48 -20.75
CA GLU A 100 -23.21 -0.80 -21.27
C GLU A 100 -24.10 -0.62 -22.50
N PHE A 101 -24.66 0.58 -22.68
CA PHE A 101 -25.51 0.94 -23.83
C PHE A 101 -24.74 1.51 -25.02
N ILE A 102 -23.42 1.66 -24.90
CA ILE A 102 -22.58 2.25 -25.95
C ILE A 102 -21.78 1.14 -26.61
N GLU A 103 -21.90 1.01 -27.93
CA GLU A 103 -21.08 0.06 -28.68
C GLU A 103 -19.68 0.64 -28.91
N PHE A 104 -18.67 -0.11 -28.45
CA PHE A 104 -17.26 0.24 -28.61
C PHE A 104 -16.58 -0.67 -29.64
N ASP A 105 -15.78 -0.08 -30.53
CA ASP A 105 -14.86 -0.80 -31.43
C ASP A 105 -13.41 -0.37 -31.17
N LEU A 106 -12.89 -0.78 -30.01
CA LEU A 106 -11.54 -0.46 -29.57
C LEU A 106 -10.56 -1.55 -29.99
N LYS A 107 -9.44 -1.14 -30.60
CA LYS A 107 -8.35 -2.06 -30.95
C LYS A 107 -7.66 -2.58 -29.70
N LEU A 108 -7.52 -3.91 -29.60
CA LEU A 108 -6.93 -4.60 -28.44
C LEU A 108 -5.42 -4.79 -28.57
N ASN A 109 -4.91 -4.98 -29.80
CA ASN A 109 -3.50 -5.26 -30.07
C ASN A 109 -2.80 -3.99 -30.55
N GLU A 110 -2.37 -3.15 -29.63
CA GLU A 110 -1.60 -1.94 -29.93
C GLU A 110 -0.39 -1.82 -28.99
N ALA A 111 0.81 -1.66 -29.56
CA ALA A 111 2.05 -1.47 -28.78
C ALA A 111 2.03 -0.22 -27.89
N ASN A 112 1.15 0.74 -28.17
CA ASN A 112 0.97 1.95 -27.35
C ASN A 112 0.37 1.64 -25.96
N LEU A 113 -0.23 0.46 -25.76
CA LEU A 113 -0.84 0.06 -24.51
C LEU A 113 0.19 -0.11 -23.40
N ASP A 114 1.40 -0.55 -23.76
CA ASP A 114 2.54 -0.72 -22.86
C ASP A 114 3.21 0.60 -22.48
N ILE A 115 2.94 1.69 -23.21
CA ILE A 115 3.53 2.99 -22.91
C ILE A 115 2.85 3.55 -21.66
N ARG A 116 3.61 3.69 -20.58
CA ARG A 116 3.19 4.51 -19.44
C ARG A 116 3.07 5.95 -19.91
N ILE A 117 1.84 6.39 -20.19
CA ILE A 117 1.54 7.82 -20.32
C ILE A 117 1.97 8.43 -18.98
N GLN A 118 3.12 9.10 -18.97
CA GLN A 118 3.61 9.85 -17.83
C GLN A 118 2.62 10.99 -17.61
N HIS A 119 1.59 10.74 -16.80
CA HIS A 119 0.56 11.72 -16.49
C HIS A 119 0.77 12.36 -15.11
N ASP A 120 2.00 12.33 -14.60
CA ASP A 120 2.40 12.99 -13.35
C ASP A 120 3.63 13.89 -13.57
N GLN A 121 3.37 15.05 -14.17
CA GLN A 121 4.09 16.29 -13.89
C GLN A 121 3.02 17.39 -13.79
N PRO A 122 2.88 18.10 -12.65
CA PRO A 122 2.04 19.28 -12.60
C PRO A 122 2.68 20.36 -13.49
N GLY A 123 2.11 20.60 -14.67
CA GLY A 123 2.48 21.74 -15.52
C GLY A 123 2.61 21.49 -17.04
N VAL A 124 2.52 20.25 -17.54
CA VAL A 124 2.69 20.01 -18.98
C VAL A 124 1.40 19.45 -19.59
N GLN A 125 0.51 20.35 -19.98
CA GLN A 125 -0.55 20.01 -20.94
C GLN A 125 0.09 19.60 -22.27
N GLY A 126 -0.20 18.37 -22.69
CA GLY A 126 -0.31 17.98 -24.10
C GLY A 126 0.95 18.07 -24.95
N ARG A 127 1.83 17.08 -24.84
CA ARG A 127 2.57 16.59 -26.01
C ARG A 127 2.57 15.07 -26.04
N TYR A 128 1.80 14.51 -26.96
CA TYR A 128 2.00 13.17 -27.48
C TYR A 128 3.49 12.93 -27.75
N PRO A 129 4.06 11.74 -27.48
CA PRO A 129 5.37 11.41 -27.99
C PRO A 129 5.28 11.27 -29.52
N GLN A 130 5.74 12.30 -30.23
CA GLN A 130 6.18 12.16 -31.61
C GLN A 130 7.39 11.23 -31.63
N ALA A 131 7.18 9.93 -31.84
CA ALA A 131 8.28 9.02 -32.17
C ALA A 131 7.80 7.71 -32.81
N LEU A 132 7.00 7.77 -33.88
CA LEU A 132 6.95 6.71 -34.90
C LEU A 132 6.62 7.33 -36.27
N LEU A 133 7.58 8.08 -36.84
CA LEU A 133 7.72 8.12 -38.29
C LEU A 133 9.16 7.74 -38.63
N THR A 134 9.25 6.60 -39.29
CA THR A 134 10.46 6.05 -39.89
C THR A 134 11.01 7.00 -40.95
N LYS A 135 12.34 7.01 -41.02
CA LYS A 135 13.15 7.70 -42.01
C LYS A 135 12.74 7.27 -43.42
N SER A 136 12.39 8.24 -44.27
CA SER A 136 12.70 8.16 -45.69
C SER A 136 13.10 9.54 -46.21
N ASN A 137 14.25 9.58 -46.87
CA ASN A 137 14.81 10.75 -47.52
C ASN A 137 13.87 11.26 -48.61
N SER A 138 13.68 12.59 -48.69
CA SER A 138 13.88 13.40 -49.91
C SER A 138 13.20 14.76 -49.81
N GLY A 139 13.94 15.81 -50.21
CA GLY A 139 13.37 16.98 -50.86
C GLY A 139 12.80 18.10 -49.97
N THR A 140 13.62 19.11 -49.69
CA THR A 140 13.15 20.51 -49.66
C THR A 140 12.46 20.83 -50.99
N PRO A 141 11.31 21.55 -51.02
CA PRO A 141 11.42 23.01 -51.08
C PRO A 141 10.27 23.83 -50.44
N ASN A 142 10.67 24.96 -49.86
CA ASN A 142 10.20 26.33 -50.13
C ASN A 142 8.68 26.68 -50.08
N ARG A 143 8.40 27.71 -49.25
CA ARG A 143 7.45 28.83 -49.49
C ARG A 143 5.95 28.58 -49.28
N LYS A 144 5.38 29.19 -48.22
CA LYS A 144 4.46 30.37 -48.27
C LYS A 144 3.73 30.56 -46.93
N LYS A 145 3.93 31.74 -46.32
CA LYS A 145 3.14 32.25 -45.19
C LYS A 145 1.67 32.41 -45.61
N ARG A 146 0.76 31.60 -45.06
CA ARG A 146 -0.70 31.85 -45.16
C ARG A 146 -1.18 32.56 -43.90
N ARG A 147 -1.75 33.76 -44.11
CA ARG A 147 -2.44 34.59 -43.12
C ARG A 147 -3.62 33.81 -42.53
N ARG A 148 -3.69 33.73 -41.20
CA ARG A 148 -4.84 33.21 -40.45
C ARG A 148 -6.02 34.20 -40.58
N LYS A 149 -7.16 33.72 -41.07
CA LYS A 149 -8.46 34.41 -40.97
C LYS A 149 -9.05 34.13 -39.58
N LYS A 150 -9.59 35.16 -38.93
CA LYS A 150 -10.34 35.06 -37.66
C LYS A 150 -11.70 34.36 -37.90
N PRO A 151 -12.16 33.46 -37.03
CA PRO A 151 -13.54 32.98 -37.07
C PRO A 151 -14.53 34.03 -36.54
N LYS A 152 -15.73 34.02 -37.12
CA LYS A 152 -16.89 34.86 -36.77
C LYS A 152 -17.56 34.31 -35.49
N ALA A 153 -18.03 35.21 -34.64
CA ALA A 153 -18.81 34.91 -33.45
C ALA A 153 -20.13 34.23 -33.83
N THR A 154 -20.43 33.12 -33.17
CA THR A 154 -21.72 32.43 -33.19
C THR A 154 -22.55 32.87 -32.00
N ASN A 155 -23.84 33.06 -32.27
CA ASN A 155 -24.92 33.45 -31.36
C ASN A 155 -24.90 32.67 -30.04
N ILE A 156 -25.00 33.40 -28.94
CA ILE A 156 -25.32 32.86 -27.62
C ILE A 156 -26.84 32.77 -27.52
N ALA A 157 -27.32 31.56 -27.23
CA ALA A 157 -28.70 31.24 -26.95
C ALA A 157 -29.15 31.85 -25.62
N VAL A 158 -30.34 32.44 -25.65
CA VAL A 158 -31.14 32.88 -24.51
C VAL A 158 -31.79 31.66 -23.88
N ILE A 159 -31.49 31.35 -22.60
CA ILE A 159 -32.36 30.58 -21.69
C ILE A 159 -32.06 31.01 -20.25
N GLY A 160 -33.12 31.30 -19.47
CA GLY A 160 -33.14 30.97 -18.04
C GLY A 160 -33.38 32.12 -17.07
N GLU A 161 -34.64 32.27 -16.67
CA GLU A 161 -35.16 33.11 -15.59
C GLU A 161 -34.56 32.82 -14.21
N ALA A 162 -34.47 33.86 -13.37
CA ALA A 162 -34.59 33.70 -11.92
C ALA A 162 -35.30 34.91 -11.30
N LYS A 163 -36.36 34.63 -10.55
CA LYS A 163 -37.18 35.55 -9.76
C LYS A 163 -36.52 35.79 -8.40
N THR A 164 -36.42 37.06 -7.97
CA THR A 164 -36.44 37.47 -6.55
C THR A 164 -37.00 38.90 -6.49
N SER A 165 -38.31 39.06 -6.34
CA SER A 165 -39.01 39.64 -5.18
C SER A 165 -38.23 40.53 -4.22
N ASN A 166 -38.89 41.63 -3.84
CA ASN A 166 -38.65 42.53 -2.72
C ASN A 166 -37.49 43.52 -2.88
N VAL A 167 -37.80 44.78 -3.21
CA VAL A 167 -37.90 45.89 -2.24
C VAL A 167 -38.78 46.97 -2.88
N ALA A 168 -40.08 46.93 -2.59
CA ALA A 168 -41.02 48.01 -2.83
C ALA A 168 -41.56 48.44 -1.46
N SER A 169 -40.73 49.15 -0.71
CA SER A 169 -41.13 49.90 0.47
C SER A 169 -40.00 50.88 0.77
N ILE A 170 -40.37 52.07 1.22
CA ILE A 170 -39.52 53.26 1.43
C ILE A 170 -39.47 54.16 0.17
N LEU A 171 -40.57 54.88 -0.06
CA LEU A 171 -40.61 56.35 -0.06
C LEU A 171 -42.00 56.78 -0.52
N ASN A 172 -42.95 56.72 0.41
CA ASN A 172 -44.23 57.39 0.30
C ASN A 172 -44.43 58.15 1.61
N SER A 173 -43.75 59.29 1.70
CA SER A 173 -43.89 60.30 2.75
C SER A 173 -43.93 61.65 2.06
N GLN A 174 -45.12 61.94 1.56
CA GLN A 174 -45.78 63.23 1.53
C GLN A 174 -45.06 64.33 2.34
N GLU A 175 -44.36 65.22 1.64
CA GLU A 175 -44.29 66.64 1.97
C GLU A 175 -44.54 67.43 0.69
N ASP A 176 -45.65 68.18 0.71
CA ASP A 176 -46.07 69.15 -0.28
C ASP A 176 -45.06 70.30 -0.32
N CYS A 177 -44.03 70.17 -1.16
CA CYS A 177 -43.17 71.28 -1.53
C CYS A 177 -43.58 71.75 -2.92
N ASP A 178 -44.07 72.98 -2.98
CA ASP A 178 -44.68 73.69 -4.08
C ASP A 178 -43.79 73.76 -5.35
N TYR A 179 -43.69 72.64 -6.06
CA TYR A 179 -42.92 72.53 -7.30
C TYR A 179 -43.53 73.41 -8.41
N LYS A 180 -44.80 73.79 -8.29
CA LYS A 180 -45.49 74.71 -9.20
C LYS A 180 -45.14 76.17 -8.92
N ALA A 181 -44.91 76.56 -7.65
CA ALA A 181 -44.39 77.89 -7.33
C ALA A 181 -42.89 78.04 -7.67
N MET A 182 -42.07 77.00 -7.49
CA MET A 182 -40.66 77.03 -7.96
C MET A 182 -40.54 77.17 -9.48
N LEU A 183 -41.48 76.59 -10.24
CA LEU A 183 -41.52 76.71 -11.69
C LEU A 183 -42.06 78.07 -12.18
N ALA A 184 -42.74 78.85 -11.32
CA ALA A 184 -43.30 80.15 -11.68
C ALA A 184 -42.29 81.31 -11.49
N GLU A 185 -41.21 81.11 -10.74
CA GLU A 185 -40.16 82.12 -10.52
C GLU A 185 -38.96 81.97 -11.48
N ILE A 186 -39.04 81.03 -12.43
CA ILE A 186 -38.17 80.94 -13.61
C ILE A 186 -38.92 81.49 -14.84
N VAL A 187 -39.64 82.61 -14.66
CA VAL A 187 -39.98 83.52 -15.75
C VAL A 187 -39.00 84.70 -15.66
N TYR A 188 -37.72 84.38 -15.74
CA TYR A 188 -36.69 85.37 -16.06
C TYR A 188 -36.54 85.38 -17.57
N THR A 189 -37.14 86.40 -18.18
CA THR A 189 -36.69 87.05 -19.43
C THR A 189 -35.75 86.19 -20.28
N GLU A 190 -36.32 85.36 -21.16
CA GLU A 190 -35.54 84.74 -22.23
C GLU A 190 -34.86 85.87 -23.03
N PRO A 191 -33.52 85.94 -23.03
CA PRO A 191 -32.82 86.92 -23.84
C PRO A 191 -33.11 86.60 -25.29
N ASN A 192 -33.48 87.64 -26.04
CA ASN A 192 -33.74 87.56 -27.47
C ASN A 192 -32.62 86.75 -28.19
N PRO A 193 -32.95 85.58 -28.79
CA PRO A 193 -31.97 84.62 -29.32
C PRO A 193 -31.19 85.13 -30.56
N GLU A 194 -31.43 86.36 -31.00
CA GLU A 194 -30.76 86.98 -32.15
C GLU A 194 -29.71 88.04 -31.77
N SER A 195 -29.36 88.18 -30.49
CA SER A 195 -28.25 89.07 -30.06
C SER A 195 -26.89 88.37 -30.18
N PRO A 196 -25.89 88.96 -30.89
CA PRO A 196 -24.51 88.44 -30.95
C PRO A 196 -23.82 88.26 -29.60
N GLU A 197 -24.38 88.82 -28.54
CA GLU A 197 -23.89 88.73 -27.16
C GLU A 197 -24.28 87.38 -26.50
N TYR A 198 -25.44 86.82 -26.85
CA TYR A 198 -25.91 85.53 -26.33
C TYR A 198 -25.04 84.36 -26.84
N ASP A 199 -24.67 84.38 -28.12
CA ASP A 199 -23.77 83.39 -28.70
C ASP A 199 -22.38 83.41 -28.05
N ARG A 200 -21.88 84.59 -27.68
CA ARG A 200 -20.58 84.72 -26.98
C ARG A 200 -20.63 84.15 -25.58
N ILE A 201 -21.71 84.40 -24.83
CA ILE A 201 -21.91 83.85 -23.48
C ILE A 201 -22.02 82.33 -23.55
N ARG A 202 -22.83 81.80 -24.47
CA ARG A 202 -22.99 80.35 -24.68
C ARG A 202 -21.69 79.67 -25.10
N GLU A 203 -20.89 80.33 -25.94
CA GLU A 203 -19.58 79.80 -26.35
C GLU A 203 -18.55 79.83 -25.21
N GLN A 204 -18.62 80.82 -24.31
CA GLN A 204 -17.82 80.86 -23.08
C GLN A 204 -18.25 79.76 -22.10
N GLU A 205 -19.54 79.58 -21.86
CA GLU A 205 -20.07 78.50 -21.02
C GLU A 205 -19.66 77.12 -21.53
N LEU A 206 -19.73 76.88 -22.85
CA LEU A 206 -19.29 75.62 -23.44
C LEU A 206 -17.77 75.40 -23.29
N LYS A 207 -16.96 76.47 -23.33
CA LYS A 207 -15.52 76.38 -23.09
C LYS A 207 -15.23 76.06 -21.62
N GLU A 208 -15.94 76.68 -20.69
CA GLU A 208 -15.83 76.39 -19.26
C GLU A 208 -16.30 74.98 -18.90
N GLU A 209 -17.42 74.52 -19.48
CA GLU A 209 -17.94 73.17 -19.29
C GLU A 209 -16.93 72.13 -19.79
N LYS A 210 -16.36 72.31 -20.99
CA LYS A 210 -15.29 71.45 -21.50
C LYS A 210 -14.04 71.47 -20.62
N GLN A 211 -13.72 72.60 -19.98
CA GLN A 211 -12.60 72.68 -19.03
C GLN A 211 -12.91 71.91 -17.74
N ARG A 212 -14.14 72.03 -17.21
CA ARG A 212 -14.61 71.27 -16.04
C ARG A 212 -14.64 69.77 -16.31
N GLU A 213 -15.13 69.35 -17.47
CA GLU A 213 -15.15 67.94 -17.90
C GLU A 213 -13.73 67.36 -17.98
N ARG A 214 -12.78 68.10 -18.57
CA ARG A 214 -11.36 67.69 -18.60
C ARG A 214 -10.75 67.59 -17.21
N ALA A 215 -11.06 68.52 -16.31
CA ALA A 215 -10.58 68.48 -14.94
C ALA A 215 -11.14 67.27 -14.16
N LEU A 216 -12.42 66.95 -14.35
CA LEU A 216 -13.07 65.80 -13.74
C LEU A 216 -12.47 64.48 -14.25
N LEU A 217 -12.26 64.34 -15.57
CA LEU A 217 -11.59 63.17 -16.16
C LEU A 217 -10.18 62.98 -15.61
N LEU A 218 -9.42 64.06 -15.44
CA LEU A 218 -8.08 64.00 -14.84
C LEU A 218 -8.14 63.53 -13.37
N GLN A 219 -9.12 64.01 -12.61
CA GLN A 219 -9.34 63.60 -11.23
C GLN A 219 -9.75 62.12 -11.14
N GLU A 220 -10.62 61.64 -12.01
CA GLU A 220 -11.00 60.22 -12.08
C GLU A 220 -9.81 59.34 -12.48
N GLU A 221 -8.98 59.78 -13.41
CA GLU A 221 -7.77 59.05 -13.81
C GLU A 221 -6.79 58.93 -12.64
N GLN A 222 -6.61 60.00 -11.85
CA GLN A 222 -5.79 59.97 -10.64
C GLN A 222 -6.33 58.97 -9.60
N LYS A 223 -7.65 58.99 -9.35
CA LYS A 223 -8.29 58.02 -8.43
C LYS A 223 -8.11 56.58 -8.92
N ARG A 224 -8.25 56.32 -10.22
CA ARG A 224 -8.01 54.99 -10.80
C ARG A 224 -6.56 54.53 -10.64
N LYS A 225 -5.59 55.43 -10.84
CA LYS A 225 -4.16 55.12 -10.62
C LYS A 225 -3.87 54.83 -9.15
N GLU A 226 -4.52 55.54 -8.24
CA GLU A 226 -4.36 55.31 -6.79
C GLU A 226 -4.96 53.98 -6.36
N THR A 227 -6.17 53.64 -6.80
CA THR A 227 -6.79 52.34 -6.49
C THR A 227 -6.02 51.18 -7.11
N GLU A 228 -5.48 51.36 -8.32
CA GLU A 228 -4.61 50.36 -8.95
C GLU A 228 -3.32 50.13 -8.14
N ARG A 229 -2.69 51.19 -7.62
CA ARG A 229 -1.52 51.07 -6.74
C ARG A 229 -1.85 50.37 -5.42
N GLN A 230 -2.99 50.69 -4.81
CA GLN A 230 -3.45 50.02 -3.59
C GLN A 230 -3.67 48.52 -3.82
N LEU A 231 -4.33 48.15 -4.92
CA LEU A 231 -4.55 46.76 -5.29
C LEU A 231 -3.22 46.01 -5.56
N GLN A 232 -2.22 46.70 -6.13
CA GLN A 232 -0.89 46.12 -6.33
C GLN A 232 -0.18 45.84 -5.01
N LEU A 233 -0.22 46.77 -4.05
CA LEU A 233 0.34 46.58 -2.72
C LEU A 233 -0.35 45.43 -1.98
N GLU A 234 -1.68 45.36 -2.02
CA GLU A 234 -2.45 44.26 -1.40
C GLU A 234 -2.08 42.90 -1.99
N ARG A 235 -1.91 42.81 -3.33
CA ARG A 235 -1.44 41.58 -3.99
C ARG A 235 -0.02 41.19 -3.60
N GLU A 236 0.87 42.16 -3.38
CA GLU A 236 2.22 41.89 -2.89
C GLU A 236 2.22 41.41 -1.45
N GLU A 237 1.42 42.01 -0.58
CA GLU A 237 1.26 41.54 0.80
C GLU A 237 0.64 40.14 0.86
N ALA A 238 -0.36 39.86 0.03
CA ALA A 238 -0.96 38.53 -0.08
C ALA A 238 0.06 37.47 -0.49
N ARG A 239 0.91 37.76 -1.49
CA ARG A 239 2.00 36.87 -1.91
C ARG A 239 3.01 36.62 -0.79
N LYS A 240 3.42 37.66 -0.07
CA LYS A 240 4.33 37.51 1.08
C LYS A 240 3.73 36.66 2.20
N ARG A 241 2.44 36.80 2.48
CA ARG A 241 1.73 35.95 3.48
C ARG A 241 1.66 34.50 3.04
N GLU A 242 1.44 34.25 1.75
CA GLU A 242 1.43 32.90 1.18
C GLU A 242 2.82 32.25 1.24
N GLU A 243 3.87 33.00 0.88
CA GLU A 243 5.27 32.54 1.00
C GLU A 243 5.62 32.18 2.45
N GLN A 244 5.22 33.00 3.43
CA GLN A 244 5.44 32.70 4.85
C GLN A 244 4.72 31.43 5.30
N ARG A 245 3.47 31.22 4.86
CA ARG A 245 2.73 29.98 5.16
C ARG A 245 3.40 28.75 4.58
N MET A 246 3.88 28.84 3.33
CA MET A 246 4.60 27.75 2.68
C MET A 246 5.91 27.44 3.41
N GLU A 247 6.64 28.45 3.88
CA GLU A 247 7.88 28.27 4.65
C GLU A 247 7.61 27.61 6.02
N GLU A 248 6.53 28.01 6.71
CA GLU A 248 6.09 27.37 7.96
C GLU A 248 5.68 25.92 7.75
N GLU A 249 4.95 25.61 6.66
CA GLU A 249 4.56 24.24 6.31
C GLU A 249 5.79 23.36 6.01
N ILE A 250 6.79 23.89 5.30
CA ILE A 250 8.05 23.18 5.04
C ILE A 250 8.78 22.90 6.36
N LYS A 251 8.89 23.89 7.25
CA LYS A 251 9.53 23.71 8.57
C LYS A 251 8.81 22.65 9.41
N GLN A 252 7.48 22.63 9.39
CA GLN A 252 6.69 21.61 10.09
C GLN A 252 6.95 20.21 9.52
N LYS A 253 6.96 20.06 8.19
CA LYS A 253 7.27 18.79 7.53
C LYS A 253 8.69 18.30 7.84
N GLU A 254 9.68 19.19 7.84
CA GLU A 254 11.05 18.84 8.22
C GLU A 254 11.16 18.39 9.69
N GLU A 255 10.39 19.00 10.59
CA GLU A 255 10.35 18.60 11.99
C GLU A 255 9.66 17.24 12.17
N GLU A 256 8.55 17.01 11.47
CA GLU A 256 7.84 15.71 11.45
C GLU A 256 8.75 14.60 10.92
N GLU A 257 9.45 14.82 9.81
CA GLU A 257 10.43 13.85 9.27
C GLU A 257 11.57 13.59 10.26
N ARG A 258 12.05 14.61 10.96
CA ARG A 258 13.08 14.45 11.99
C ARG A 258 12.57 13.62 13.18
N GLN A 259 11.33 13.84 13.60
CA GLN A 259 10.70 13.06 14.66
C GLN A 259 10.47 11.60 14.24
N GLU A 260 10.05 11.36 12.99
CA GLU A 260 9.88 10.02 12.45
C GLU A 260 11.22 9.27 12.37
N GLN A 261 12.27 9.92 11.88
CA GLN A 261 13.62 9.35 11.86
C GLN A 261 14.12 9.01 13.27
N ALA A 262 13.85 9.87 14.26
CA ALA A 262 14.19 9.58 15.65
C ALA A 262 13.42 8.37 16.21
N ARG A 263 12.13 8.24 15.89
CA ARG A 263 11.30 7.08 16.26
C ARG A 263 11.83 5.79 15.64
N LEU A 264 12.13 5.80 14.34
CA LEU A 264 12.70 4.65 13.63
C LEU A 264 14.07 4.25 14.21
N LYS A 265 14.91 5.22 14.59
CA LYS A 265 16.20 4.95 15.24
C LYS A 265 16.00 4.28 16.61
N ALA A 266 15.07 4.80 17.43
CA ALA A 266 14.76 4.22 18.73
C ALA A 266 14.14 2.81 18.62
N GLU A 267 13.33 2.55 17.60
CA GLU A 267 12.77 1.22 17.32
C GLU A 267 13.86 0.21 16.94
N ARG A 268 14.78 0.60 16.04
CA ARG A 268 15.94 -0.25 15.68
C ARG A 268 16.83 -0.57 16.87
N GLU A 269 17.03 0.40 17.78
CA GLU A 269 17.81 0.18 19.00
C GLU A 269 17.10 -0.79 19.96
N LYS A 270 15.77 -0.67 20.12
CA LYS A 270 14.97 -1.64 20.89
C LYS A 270 15.02 -3.04 20.27
N GLU A 271 14.96 -3.15 18.95
CA GLU A 271 15.07 -4.43 18.26
C GLU A 271 16.46 -5.06 18.45
N ALA A 272 17.53 -4.26 18.36
CA ALA A 272 18.89 -4.72 18.64
C ALA A 272 19.02 -5.24 20.08
N GLN A 273 18.52 -4.49 21.08
CA GLN A 273 18.52 -4.93 22.48
C GLN A 273 17.71 -6.22 22.69
N ALA A 274 16.60 -6.38 21.96
CA ALA A 274 15.80 -7.61 22.03
C ALA A 274 16.54 -8.81 21.44
N ARG A 275 17.27 -8.62 20.33
CA ARG A 275 18.13 -9.65 19.73
C ARG A 275 19.26 -10.08 20.67
N ASP A 276 19.94 -9.13 21.30
CA ASP A 276 21.01 -9.41 22.26
C ASP A 276 20.49 -10.19 23.49
N ARG A 277 19.32 -9.83 24.00
CA ARG A 277 18.65 -10.57 25.09
C ARG A 277 18.31 -12.00 24.68
N LEU A 278 17.80 -12.19 23.46
CA LEU A 278 17.46 -13.51 22.94
C LEU A 278 18.72 -14.37 22.73
N GLU A 279 19.81 -13.79 22.26
CA GLU A 279 21.10 -14.48 22.10
C GLU A 279 21.65 -14.92 23.45
N LYS A 280 21.64 -14.03 24.45
CA LYS A 280 22.02 -14.38 25.83
C LYS A 280 21.19 -15.53 26.39
N GLN A 281 19.87 -15.52 26.18
CA GLN A 281 19.00 -16.63 26.60
C GLN A 281 19.34 -17.95 25.90
N ARG A 282 19.70 -17.90 24.61
CA ARG A 282 20.15 -19.09 23.87
C ARG A 282 21.47 -19.64 24.40
N GLU A 283 22.41 -18.76 24.75
CA GLU A 283 23.68 -19.18 25.37
C GLU A 283 23.46 -19.81 26.73
N GLU A 284 22.62 -19.20 27.59
CA GLU A 284 22.24 -19.76 28.89
C GLU A 284 21.55 -21.13 28.73
N ALA A 285 20.69 -21.29 27.72
CA ALA A 285 20.05 -22.58 27.41
C ALA A 285 21.08 -23.64 26.98
N ARG A 286 22.05 -23.30 26.11
CA ARG A 286 23.14 -24.20 25.71
C ARG A 286 24.00 -24.62 26.90
N GLN A 287 24.32 -23.68 27.81
CA GLN A 287 25.07 -24.00 29.02
C GLN A 287 24.30 -24.97 29.94
N LYS A 288 22.99 -24.76 30.11
CA LYS A 288 22.13 -25.66 30.88
C LYS A 288 22.08 -27.06 30.25
N GLU A 289 21.92 -27.15 28.94
CA GLU A 289 21.91 -28.43 28.21
C GLU A 289 23.24 -29.18 28.37
N GLN A 290 24.38 -28.48 28.24
CA GLN A 290 25.70 -29.07 28.48
C GLN A 290 25.87 -29.58 29.92
N LEU A 291 25.37 -28.84 30.91
CA LEU A 291 25.43 -29.24 32.31
C LEU A 291 24.55 -30.46 32.58
N GLU A 292 23.36 -30.54 31.98
CA GLU A 292 22.49 -31.70 32.05
C GLU A 292 23.10 -32.92 31.37
N ALA A 293 23.71 -32.76 30.19
CA ALA A 293 24.41 -33.82 29.49
C ALA A 293 25.57 -34.39 30.34
N LYS A 294 26.37 -33.51 30.98
CA LYS A 294 27.42 -33.91 31.92
C LYS A 294 26.87 -34.68 33.13
N ARG A 295 25.72 -34.28 33.67
CA ARG A 295 25.05 -34.99 34.76
C ARG A 295 24.58 -36.39 34.33
N LYS A 296 23.98 -36.51 33.14
CA LYS A 296 23.56 -37.80 32.58
C LYS A 296 24.74 -38.75 32.35
N ALA A 297 25.84 -38.25 31.77
CA ALA A 297 27.06 -39.02 31.56
C ALA A 297 27.64 -39.55 32.89
N LYS A 298 27.73 -38.69 33.92
CA LYS A 298 28.18 -39.12 35.27
C LYS A 298 27.27 -40.17 35.90
N LEU A 299 25.95 -40.05 35.71
CA LEU A 299 24.99 -41.03 36.22
C LEU A 299 25.14 -42.38 35.51
N GLU A 300 25.39 -42.36 34.20
CA GLU A 300 25.64 -43.57 33.42
C GLU A 300 26.94 -44.26 33.80
N GLU A 301 28.02 -43.48 33.99
CA GLU A 301 29.31 -43.99 34.51
C GLU A 301 29.15 -44.64 35.88
N ALA A 302 28.37 -44.03 36.78
CA ALA A 302 28.06 -44.61 38.10
C ALA A 302 27.28 -45.92 37.99
N ARG A 303 26.31 -46.02 37.06
CA ARG A 303 25.57 -47.27 36.80
C ARG A 303 26.48 -48.37 36.26
N GLN A 304 27.38 -48.06 35.34
CA GLN A 304 28.33 -49.02 34.80
C GLN A 304 29.30 -49.53 35.88
N LEU A 305 29.72 -48.64 36.80
CA LEU A 305 30.55 -49.04 37.93
C LEU A 305 29.79 -49.99 38.87
N GLU A 306 28.53 -49.69 39.19
CA GLU A 306 27.68 -50.54 40.03
C GLU A 306 27.40 -51.91 39.38
N GLU A 307 27.22 -51.95 38.06
CA GLU A 307 27.05 -53.21 37.34
C GLU A 307 28.33 -54.06 37.39
N LYS A 308 29.51 -53.45 37.21
CA LYS A 308 30.80 -54.13 37.35
C LYS A 308 31.03 -54.66 38.77
N THR A 309 30.65 -53.90 39.81
CA THR A 309 30.76 -54.39 41.19
C THR A 309 29.84 -55.59 41.43
N ARG A 310 28.59 -55.54 40.96
CA ARG A 310 27.65 -56.68 41.05
C ARG A 310 28.14 -57.91 40.28
N GLU A 311 28.75 -57.73 39.11
CA GLU A 311 29.33 -58.84 38.34
C GLU A 311 30.51 -59.47 39.07
N ASN A 312 31.38 -58.66 39.68
CA ASN A 312 32.48 -59.16 40.50
C ASN A 312 31.99 -59.92 41.73
N GLU A 313 30.97 -59.42 42.43
CA GLU A 313 30.32 -60.11 43.55
C GLU A 313 29.72 -61.45 43.13
N ARG A 314 29.05 -61.50 41.96
CA ARG A 314 28.52 -62.75 41.39
C ARG A 314 29.63 -63.75 41.11
N LYS A 315 30.74 -63.33 40.51
CA LYS A 315 31.92 -64.19 40.25
C LYS A 315 32.54 -64.71 41.55
N GLN A 316 32.65 -63.87 42.57
CA GLN A 316 33.13 -64.28 43.90
C GLN A 316 32.20 -65.31 44.54
N HIS A 317 30.89 -65.08 44.50
CA HIS A 317 29.89 -66.01 45.01
C HIS A 317 29.91 -67.35 44.27
N GLU A 318 30.03 -67.33 42.93
CA GLU A 318 30.17 -68.55 42.12
C GLU A 318 31.45 -69.33 42.45
N ALA A 319 32.57 -68.63 42.66
CA ALA A 319 33.82 -69.26 43.08
C ALA A 319 33.71 -69.92 44.47
N LEU A 320 33.01 -69.28 45.41
CA LEU A 320 32.74 -69.85 46.73
C LEU A 320 31.84 -71.09 46.64
N LEU A 321 30.80 -71.06 45.80
CA LEU A 321 29.95 -72.22 45.54
C LEU A 321 30.74 -73.39 44.94
N LYS A 322 31.58 -73.12 43.93
CA LYS A 322 32.45 -74.15 43.32
C LYS A 322 33.40 -74.77 44.36
N LYS A 323 34.04 -73.93 45.18
CA LYS A 323 34.90 -74.40 46.27
C LYS A 323 34.14 -75.27 47.28
N ALA A 324 32.93 -74.86 47.68
CA ALA A 324 32.10 -75.64 48.60
C ALA A 324 31.68 -76.99 47.99
N GLN A 325 31.39 -77.05 46.69
CA GLN A 325 31.10 -78.30 45.98
C GLN A 325 32.33 -79.23 45.93
N GLU A 326 33.51 -78.69 45.66
CA GLU A 326 34.77 -79.45 45.68
C GLU A 326 35.08 -80.01 47.08
N ASP A 327 34.88 -79.21 48.13
CA ASP A 327 35.10 -79.64 49.51
C ASP A 327 34.10 -80.72 49.94
N LEU A 328 32.84 -80.62 49.51
CA LEU A 328 31.82 -81.66 49.72
C LEU A 328 32.19 -82.97 49.02
N LEU A 329 32.67 -82.89 47.76
CA LEU A 329 33.10 -84.06 47.00
C LEU A 329 34.30 -84.75 47.68
N LYS A 330 35.26 -83.97 48.18
CA LYS A 330 36.39 -84.51 48.96
C LYS A 330 35.93 -85.18 50.24
N GLN A 331 34.95 -84.62 50.94
CA GLN A 331 34.36 -85.26 52.12
C GLN A 331 33.70 -86.60 51.77
N GLN A 332 32.96 -86.67 50.66
CA GLN A 332 32.36 -87.93 50.19
C GLN A 332 33.44 -88.97 49.87
N GLN A 333 34.50 -88.58 49.16
CA GLN A 333 35.63 -89.48 48.87
C GLN A 333 36.31 -89.97 50.14
N GLN A 334 36.53 -89.10 51.14
CA GLN A 334 37.09 -89.50 52.42
C GLN A 334 36.16 -90.46 53.19
N GLN A 335 34.84 -90.24 53.13
CA GLN A 335 33.86 -91.17 53.72
C GLN A 335 33.89 -92.53 53.01
N GLU A 336 33.91 -92.55 51.68
CA GLU A 336 34.03 -93.79 50.90
C GLU A 336 35.33 -94.53 51.20
N GLU A 337 36.47 -93.82 51.33
CA GLU A 337 37.75 -94.40 51.73
C GLU A 337 37.69 -94.99 53.15
N GLN A 338 37.08 -94.27 54.10
CA GLN A 338 36.88 -94.78 55.46
C GLN A 338 35.97 -96.01 55.49
N GLU A 339 34.86 -96.00 54.75
CA GLU A 339 33.97 -97.15 54.61
C GLU A 339 34.68 -98.34 53.96
N GLN A 340 35.52 -98.10 52.95
CA GLN A 340 36.31 -99.12 52.29
C GLN A 340 37.35 -99.74 53.26
N GLN A 341 38.05 -98.89 54.04
CA GLN A 341 38.97 -99.35 55.09
C GLN A 341 38.24 -100.15 56.18
N GLN A 342 37.03 -99.75 56.57
CA GLN A 342 36.19 -100.51 57.51
C GLN A 342 35.76 -101.86 56.91
N ARG A 343 35.36 -101.89 55.64
CA ARG A 343 35.04 -103.14 54.93
C ARG A 343 36.24 -104.08 54.86
N ASP A 344 37.42 -103.56 54.58
CA ASP A 344 38.63 -104.37 54.48
C ASP A 344 39.11 -104.88 55.84
N THR A 345 39.00 -104.08 56.90
CA THR A 345 39.27 -104.52 58.28
C THR A 345 38.25 -105.57 58.76
N LEU A 346 36.96 -105.41 58.47
CA LEU A 346 35.92 -106.43 58.72
C LEU A 346 36.19 -107.73 57.96
N LYS A 347 36.63 -107.66 56.70
CA LYS A 347 37.04 -108.84 55.93
C LYS A 347 38.27 -109.52 56.53
N GLN A 348 39.24 -108.76 57.03
CA GLN A 348 40.41 -109.31 57.72
C GLN A 348 40.02 -109.99 59.05
N GLN A 349 39.12 -109.38 59.83
CA GLN A 349 38.56 -109.99 61.05
C GLN A 349 37.79 -111.29 60.75
N ALA A 350 36.96 -111.30 59.69
CA ALA A 350 36.25 -112.50 59.23
C ALA A 350 37.21 -113.62 58.77
N LYS A 351 38.37 -113.25 58.20
CA LYS A 351 39.42 -114.20 57.80
C LYS A 351 40.19 -114.78 59.00
N SER A 352 40.37 -114.01 60.07
CA SER A 352 40.93 -114.52 61.34
C SER A 352 39.95 -115.41 62.11
N THR A 353 38.64 -115.16 62.04
CA THR A 353 37.62 -116.03 62.66
C THR A 353 37.29 -117.29 61.84
N ALA A 354 37.68 -117.35 60.56
CA ALA A 354 37.54 -118.54 59.73
C ALA A 354 38.77 -119.48 59.78
N SER A 355 39.76 -119.19 60.63
CA SER A 355 40.94 -120.04 60.89
C SER A 355 40.84 -120.86 62.18
N GLU A 356 39.74 -120.75 62.93
CA GLU A 356 39.43 -121.58 64.10
C GLU A 356 38.08 -122.26 63.85
N ASP A 357 38.08 -123.29 63.00
CA ASP A 357 37.25 -124.48 63.14
C ASP A 357 37.36 -125.31 61.85
N SER A 358 38.40 -126.13 61.82
CA SER A 358 38.40 -127.36 61.05
C SER A 358 38.57 -128.53 62.03
N PRO A 359 37.68 -129.54 62.00
CA PRO A 359 37.62 -130.60 63.00
C PRO A 359 38.61 -131.71 62.66
N GLY A 360 39.34 -132.18 63.66
CA GLY A 360 40.20 -133.35 63.54
C GLY A 360 40.55 -133.92 64.92
N LEU A 361 39.88 -135.04 65.24
CA LEU A 361 40.28 -136.16 66.11
C LEU A 361 40.72 -135.89 67.55
#